data_AF-A0A7H9DVP0-F1
#
_entry.id   AF-A0A7H9DVP0-F1
#
_cell.length_a   1.000
_cell.length_b   1.000
_cell.length_c   1.000
_cell.angle_alpha   90.00
_cell.angle_beta   90.00
_cell.angle_gamma   90.00
#
_symmetry.space_group_name_H-M   'P 1'
#
loop_
_entity.id
_entity.type
_entity.pdbx_description
1 polymer ?
#
loop_
_entity_poly.entity_id
_entity_poly.type
_entity_poly.pdbx_seq_one_letter_code
_entity_poly.pdbx_strand_id
1 'polypeptide(L)'
;MSIFSVVQDSMLNHPGLITVFGVAVIIMLLLDLGVFNKNAHAVSNKEALTWTVVWISLAMIFSGVIYFVFKEADGHAFAINKFSQFQAAYWIEKALSVDNLFVFILVFGFFKIPKEYQHKVLFWGILGALLFRAIFIFAGVELIKMTYLPAFSIGDWHFNLGDEATHANFAAKQFFRPNVVLTLFGFFLIVAGIKSWKSSDDDENQDLSQNFGVKLVHKFFKVTPNFDGDKFFSVQNGIKMATPLFVALMVIEVTDLVFAVDSIPAIFAVAPDDPFILYSSNIFAILGLRSLYFLLANSMDKFNKLHYGLAIILSFIGIKMIIMPFYHFESTVSLSIIGGVLLTTIIWSLISNKSEVKE
;
A
#
# COMPACT_ATOMS: atom_id res chain seq x y z
N MET A 1 7.26 26.32 -2.00
CA MET A 1 8.37 25.42 -1.62
C MET A 1 8.42 24.33 -2.68
N SER A 2 9.53 24.14 -3.39
CA SER A 2 9.65 23.15 -4.48
C SER A 2 9.75 21.71 -3.96
N ILE A 3 9.43 20.70 -4.78
CA ILE A 3 9.64 19.26 -4.51
C ILE A 3 11.01 19.02 -3.89
N PHE A 4 12.06 19.62 -4.48
CA PHE A 4 13.42 19.48 -3.98
C PHE A 4 13.55 20.00 -2.55
N SER A 5 13.03 21.19 -2.22
CA SER A 5 13.14 21.74 -0.86
C SER A 5 12.41 20.97 0.25
N VAL A 6 11.28 20.31 -0.04
CA VAL A 6 10.56 19.48 0.96
C VAL A 6 11.27 18.14 1.17
N VAL A 7 11.79 17.54 0.10
CA VAL A 7 12.66 16.37 0.19
C VAL A 7 13.98 16.73 0.88
N GLN A 8 14.51 17.95 0.63
CA GLN A 8 15.74 18.47 1.21
C GLN A 8 15.65 18.52 2.75
N ASP A 9 14.57 19.05 3.32
CA ASP A 9 14.49 19.35 4.76
C ASP A 9 14.35 18.12 5.66
N SER A 10 13.57 17.10 5.29
CA SER A 10 13.46 15.87 6.11
C SER A 10 14.52 14.82 5.78
N MET A 11 15.02 14.76 4.55
CA MET A 11 16.02 13.74 4.18
C MET A 11 17.45 14.18 4.51
N LEU A 12 17.87 15.42 4.20
CA LEU A 12 19.29 15.82 4.36
C LEU A 12 19.70 16.17 5.79
N ASN A 13 18.75 16.39 6.69
CA ASN A 13 19.06 16.62 8.11
C ASN A 13 19.48 15.32 8.83
N HIS A 14 19.22 14.13 8.25
CA HIS A 14 19.68 12.83 8.75
C HIS A 14 20.31 11.97 7.63
N PRO A 15 21.50 12.33 7.11
CA PRO A 15 22.15 11.60 6.02
C PRO A 15 22.46 10.13 6.38
N GLY A 16 22.66 9.86 7.68
CA GLY A 16 22.80 8.50 8.20
C GLY A 16 21.54 7.65 7.99
N LEU A 17 20.35 8.23 8.16
CA LEU A 17 19.08 7.52 7.99
C LEU A 17 18.82 7.15 6.53
N ILE A 18 19.11 8.06 5.59
CA ILE A 18 19.04 7.76 4.14
C ILE A 18 20.02 6.64 3.79
N THR A 19 21.25 6.72 4.31
CA THR A 19 22.28 5.71 4.01
C THR A 19 21.87 4.34 4.53
N VAL A 20 21.41 4.26 5.78
CA VAL A 20 20.88 3.02 6.37
C VAL A 20 19.69 2.49 5.57
N PHE A 21 18.77 3.37 5.18
CA PHE A 21 17.62 3.00 4.35
C PHE A 21 18.06 2.45 2.98
N GLY A 22 18.91 3.16 2.25
CA GLY A 22 19.38 2.75 0.93
C GLY A 22 20.16 1.43 0.98
N VAL A 23 21.03 1.26 1.97
CA VAL A 23 21.74 -0.01 2.22
C VAL A 23 20.74 -1.12 2.55
N ALA A 24 19.76 -0.86 3.41
CA ALA A 24 18.72 -1.84 3.74
C ALA A 24 17.95 -2.26 2.48
N VAL A 25 17.47 -1.31 1.66
CA VAL A 25 16.75 -1.60 0.42
C VAL A 25 17.61 -2.41 -0.56
N ILE A 26 18.89 -2.05 -0.74
CA ILE A 26 19.79 -2.81 -1.60
C ILE A 26 19.97 -4.23 -1.07
N ILE A 27 20.20 -4.41 0.24
CA ILE A 27 20.31 -5.74 0.84
C ILE A 27 19.02 -6.53 0.64
N MET A 28 17.86 -5.92 0.85
CA MET A 28 16.56 -6.55 0.66
C MET A 28 16.36 -6.98 -0.80
N LEU A 29 16.66 -6.12 -1.77
CA LEU A 29 16.59 -6.44 -3.20
C LEU A 29 17.59 -7.54 -3.58
N LEU A 30 18.82 -7.49 -3.08
CA LEU A 30 19.84 -8.51 -3.33
C LEU A 30 19.48 -9.85 -2.71
N LEU A 31 18.90 -9.85 -1.50
CA LEU A 31 18.36 -11.04 -0.89
C LEU A 31 17.31 -11.61 -1.83
N ASP A 32 16.25 -10.85 -2.14
CA ASP A 32 15.12 -11.24 -3.00
C ASP A 32 15.55 -11.73 -4.40
N LEU A 33 16.57 -11.11 -5.00
CA LEU A 33 17.10 -11.44 -6.33
C LEU A 33 18.12 -12.59 -6.34
N GLY A 34 18.97 -12.68 -5.32
CA GLY A 34 20.18 -13.51 -5.35
C GLY A 34 20.06 -14.84 -4.62
N VAL A 35 19.35 -14.86 -3.49
CA VAL A 35 19.25 -16.06 -2.63
C VAL A 35 18.00 -16.87 -2.97
N PHE A 36 16.89 -16.23 -3.30
CA PHE A 36 15.61 -16.89 -3.58
C PHE A 36 15.48 -17.40 -5.02
N ASN A 37 16.29 -16.87 -5.94
CA ASN A 37 16.03 -16.97 -7.38
C ASN A 37 16.90 -18.02 -8.10
N LYS A 38 17.60 -18.89 -7.35
CA LYS A 38 18.51 -19.86 -7.96
C LYS A 38 17.80 -21.09 -8.57
N ASN A 39 16.58 -21.43 -8.14
CA ASN A 39 15.82 -22.56 -8.70
C ASN A 39 14.32 -22.24 -8.76
N ALA A 40 13.70 -22.48 -9.92
CA ALA A 40 12.25 -22.38 -10.08
C ALA A 40 11.57 -23.57 -9.37
N HIS A 41 11.18 -23.39 -8.11
CA HIS A 41 10.37 -24.37 -7.37
C HIS A 41 9.12 -23.70 -6.80
N ALA A 42 8.07 -24.48 -6.58
CA ALA A 42 6.89 -24.00 -5.90
C ALA A 42 7.23 -23.64 -4.44
N VAL A 43 6.87 -22.44 -4.00
CA VAL A 43 7.11 -21.97 -2.63
C VAL A 43 6.11 -22.64 -1.67
N SER A 44 6.63 -23.27 -0.62
CA SER A 44 5.79 -23.91 0.41
C SER A 44 5.24 -22.89 1.41
N ASN A 45 4.15 -23.22 2.13
CA ASN A 45 3.56 -22.31 3.12
C ASN A 45 4.52 -21.97 4.26
N LYS A 46 5.34 -22.94 4.70
CA LYS A 46 6.32 -22.72 5.77
C LYS A 46 7.39 -21.73 5.33
N GLU A 47 7.87 -21.88 4.10
CA GLU A 47 8.84 -20.98 3.48
C GLU A 47 8.25 -19.58 3.30
N ALA A 48 7.08 -19.47 2.67
CA ALA A 48 6.36 -18.20 2.49
C ALA A 48 6.08 -17.47 3.80
N LEU A 49 5.68 -18.20 4.85
CA LEU A 49 5.47 -17.65 6.19
C LEU A 49 6.77 -17.15 6.81
N THR A 50 7.85 -17.96 6.74
CA THR A 50 9.16 -17.59 7.29
C THR A 50 9.66 -16.29 6.67
N TRP A 51 9.55 -16.19 5.35
CA TRP A 51 9.96 -14.97 4.64
C TRP A 51 9.06 -13.79 4.96
N THR A 52 7.76 -13.99 5.07
CA THR A 52 6.83 -12.94 5.49
C THR A 52 7.21 -12.40 6.88
N VAL A 53 7.55 -13.28 7.82
CA VAL A 53 8.03 -12.89 9.16
C VAL A 53 9.35 -12.12 9.05
N VAL A 54 10.32 -12.60 8.27
CA VAL A 54 11.60 -11.91 8.05
C VAL A 54 11.39 -10.49 7.50
N TRP A 55 10.55 -10.33 6.49
CA TRP A 55 10.26 -9.02 5.89
C TRP A 55 9.60 -8.07 6.89
N ILE A 56 8.62 -8.56 7.66
CA ILE A 56 7.99 -7.78 8.74
C ILE A 56 9.03 -7.40 9.79
N SER A 57 9.87 -8.33 10.24
CA SER A 57 10.92 -8.06 11.23
C SER A 57 11.90 -7.00 10.74
N LEU A 58 12.32 -7.03 9.47
CA LEU A 58 13.18 -5.99 8.89
C LEU A 58 12.51 -4.61 8.92
N ALA A 59 11.23 -4.53 8.58
CA ALA A 59 10.47 -3.28 8.68
C ALA A 59 10.36 -2.79 10.15
N MET A 60 10.14 -3.70 11.10
CA MET A 60 10.09 -3.35 12.53
C MET A 60 11.45 -2.87 13.04
N ILE A 61 12.55 -3.52 12.65
CA ILE A 61 13.91 -3.07 12.99
C ILE A 61 14.15 -1.68 12.44
N PHE A 62 13.80 -1.42 11.18
CA PHE A 62 13.95 -0.10 10.56
C PHE A 62 13.10 0.97 11.27
N SER A 63 11.89 0.64 11.71
CA SER A 63 11.10 1.55 12.55
C SER A 63 11.79 1.88 13.88
N GLY A 64 12.48 0.90 14.49
CA GLY A 64 13.31 1.13 15.67
C GLY A 64 14.49 2.05 15.37
N VAL A 65 15.14 1.90 14.21
CA VAL A 65 16.20 2.81 13.74
C VAL A 65 15.67 4.24 13.61
N ILE A 66 14.49 4.43 12.99
CA ILE A 66 13.82 5.74 12.92
C ILE A 66 13.69 6.32 14.33
N TYR A 67 13.15 5.56 15.28
CA TYR A 67 13.00 6.02 16.66
C TYR A 67 14.33 6.44 17.30
N PHE A 68 15.38 5.62 17.19
CA PHE A 68 16.67 5.95 17.82
C PHE A 68 17.34 7.17 17.20
N VAL A 69 17.31 7.30 15.86
CA VAL A 69 17.90 8.44 15.14
C VAL A 69 17.19 9.75 15.51
N PHE A 70 15.86 9.77 15.46
CA PHE A 70 15.10 10.97 15.80
C PHE A 70 15.11 11.27 17.31
N LYS A 71 15.26 10.26 18.17
CA LYS A 71 15.38 10.48 19.61
C LYS A 71 16.65 11.23 19.96
N GLU A 72 17.76 10.89 19.30
CA GLU A 72 19.06 11.51 19.54
C GLU A 72 19.10 12.96 19.01
N ALA A 73 18.46 13.23 17.88
CA ALA A 73 18.47 14.55 17.26
C ALA A 73 17.39 15.51 17.80
N ASP A 74 16.14 15.04 17.96
CA ASP A 74 14.95 15.90 18.16
C ASP A 74 14.19 15.58 19.46
N GLY A 75 14.64 14.56 20.21
CA GLY A 75 14.06 14.16 21.48
C GLY A 75 12.94 13.11 21.39
N HIS A 76 12.53 12.62 22.56
CA HIS A 76 11.68 11.43 22.67
C HIS A 76 10.28 11.59 22.05
N ALA A 77 9.62 12.73 22.26
CA ALA A 77 8.25 12.93 21.77
C ALA A 77 8.18 12.94 20.23
N PHE A 78 9.14 13.61 19.59
CA PHE A 78 9.24 13.64 18.12
C PHE A 78 9.54 12.25 17.56
N ALA A 79 10.47 11.53 18.18
CA ALA A 79 10.82 10.17 17.80
C ALA A 79 9.63 9.19 17.87
N ILE A 80 8.82 9.26 18.93
CA ILE A 80 7.59 8.45 19.05
C ILE A 80 6.61 8.80 17.93
N ASN A 81 6.45 10.08 17.60
CA ASN A 81 5.58 10.49 16.50
C ASN A 81 6.03 9.89 15.16
N LYS A 82 7.31 10.02 14.81
CA LYS A 82 7.88 9.45 13.57
C LYS A 82 7.81 7.92 13.53
N PHE A 83 8.09 7.26 14.65
CA PHE A 83 7.92 5.82 14.80
C PHE A 83 6.46 5.39 14.53
N SER A 84 5.50 6.04 15.20
CA SER A 84 4.08 5.74 15.04
C SER A 84 3.58 6.05 13.63
N GLN A 85 4.07 7.11 13.00
CA GLN A 85 3.78 7.43 11.59
C GLN A 85 4.27 6.33 10.64
N PHE A 86 5.53 5.89 10.78
CA PHE A 86 6.08 4.80 9.97
C PHE A 86 5.28 3.51 10.16
N GLN A 87 5.01 3.14 11.41
CA GLN A 87 4.25 1.93 11.73
C GLN A 87 2.84 1.98 11.14
N ALA A 88 2.12 3.07 11.34
CA ALA A 88 0.77 3.21 10.80
C ALA A 88 0.78 3.19 9.26
N ALA A 89 1.68 3.93 8.61
CA ALA A 89 1.80 3.90 7.15
C ALA A 89 2.17 2.50 6.62
N TYR A 90 3.12 1.82 7.27
CA TYR A 90 3.53 0.46 6.92
C TYR A 90 2.36 -0.53 7.04
N TRP A 91 1.61 -0.53 8.15
CA TRP A 91 0.53 -1.49 8.36
C TRP A 91 -0.69 -1.21 7.49
N ILE A 92 -1.03 0.06 7.24
CA ILE A 92 -2.05 0.44 6.25
C ILE A 92 -1.65 -0.11 4.90
N GLU A 93 -0.43 0.16 4.46
CA GLU A 93 0.04 -0.29 3.16
C GLU A 93 0.13 -1.82 3.07
N LYS A 94 0.59 -2.47 4.14
CA LYS A 94 0.66 -3.93 4.21
C LYS A 94 -0.72 -4.58 4.17
N ALA A 95 -1.73 -3.96 4.76
CA ALA A 95 -3.10 -4.42 4.71
C ALA A 95 -3.70 -4.24 3.31
N LEU A 96 -3.61 -3.03 2.76
CA LEU A 96 -4.17 -2.71 1.44
C LEU A 96 -3.50 -3.49 0.31
N SER A 97 -2.20 -3.76 0.44
CA SER A 97 -1.51 -4.60 -0.53
C SER A 97 -1.96 -6.07 -0.51
N VAL A 98 -2.64 -6.56 0.55
CA VAL A 98 -3.27 -7.89 0.51
C VAL A 98 -4.46 -7.92 -0.44
N ASP A 99 -5.26 -6.86 -0.51
CA ASP A 99 -6.33 -6.74 -1.50
C ASP A 99 -5.77 -6.81 -2.93
N ASN A 100 -4.63 -6.14 -3.16
CA ASN A 100 -3.94 -6.20 -4.44
C ASN A 100 -3.51 -7.63 -4.80
N LEU A 101 -3.12 -8.45 -3.82
CA LEU A 101 -2.72 -9.84 -4.04
C LEU A 101 -3.89 -10.73 -4.49
N PHE A 102 -5.13 -10.45 -4.08
CA PHE A 102 -6.29 -11.18 -4.61
C PHE A 102 -6.42 -10.94 -6.12
N VAL A 103 -6.29 -9.69 -6.58
CA VAL A 103 -6.27 -9.40 -8.02
C VAL A 103 -5.15 -10.17 -8.73
N PHE A 104 -3.98 -10.29 -8.11
CA PHE A 104 -2.87 -11.02 -8.74
C PHE A 104 -3.21 -12.51 -8.92
N ILE A 105 -3.79 -13.14 -7.90
CA ILE A 105 -4.26 -14.54 -7.96
C ILE A 105 -5.30 -14.70 -9.07
N LEU A 106 -6.27 -13.79 -9.12
CA LEU A 106 -7.33 -13.76 -10.11
C LEU A 106 -6.80 -13.62 -11.54
N VAL A 107 -5.88 -12.67 -11.78
CA VAL A 107 -5.22 -12.46 -13.07
C VAL A 107 -4.42 -13.69 -13.49
N PHE A 108 -3.64 -14.28 -12.59
CA PHE A 108 -2.88 -15.49 -12.89
C PHE A 108 -3.76 -16.71 -13.17
N GLY A 109 -4.88 -16.85 -12.45
CA GLY A 109 -5.89 -17.87 -12.71
C GLY A 109 -6.56 -17.69 -14.08
N PHE A 110 -6.95 -16.46 -14.42
CA PHE A 110 -7.57 -16.12 -15.70
C PHE A 110 -6.67 -16.43 -16.89
N PHE A 111 -5.42 -15.98 -16.86
CA PHE A 111 -4.44 -16.25 -17.92
C PHE A 111 -3.81 -17.66 -17.81
N LYS A 112 -4.18 -18.45 -16.80
CA LYS A 112 -3.64 -19.79 -16.53
C LYS A 112 -2.11 -19.83 -16.50
N ILE A 113 -1.50 -18.84 -15.84
CA ILE A 113 -0.04 -18.71 -15.79
C ILE A 113 0.55 -19.83 -14.93
N PRO A 114 1.46 -20.66 -15.50
CA PRO A 114 2.17 -21.69 -14.75
C PRO A 114 2.87 -21.12 -13.51
N LYS A 115 2.84 -21.85 -12.38
CA LYS A 115 3.43 -21.40 -11.09
C LYS A 115 4.89 -20.99 -11.21
N GLU A 116 5.66 -21.69 -12.04
CA GLU A 116 7.07 -21.38 -12.35
C GLU A 116 7.29 -19.99 -12.95
N TYR A 117 6.30 -19.44 -13.68
CA TYR A 117 6.39 -18.14 -14.33
C TYR A 117 5.77 -17.00 -13.51
N GLN A 118 4.93 -17.31 -12.52
CA GLN A 118 4.30 -16.31 -11.64
C GLN A 118 5.36 -15.47 -10.92
N HIS A 119 6.46 -16.09 -10.48
CA HIS A 119 7.59 -15.41 -9.85
C HIS A 119 8.13 -14.24 -10.68
N LYS A 120 8.30 -14.46 -11.98
CA LYS A 120 8.84 -13.44 -12.89
C LYS A 120 7.87 -12.28 -13.04
N VAL A 121 6.57 -12.56 -13.19
CA VAL A 121 5.55 -11.52 -13.29
C VAL A 121 5.47 -10.71 -12.00
N LEU A 122 5.49 -11.39 -10.84
CA LEU A 122 5.50 -10.72 -9.52
C LEU A 122 6.73 -9.85 -9.31
N PHE A 123 7.91 -10.29 -9.75
CA PHE A 123 9.14 -9.49 -9.63
C PHE A 123 9.01 -8.17 -10.38
N TRP A 124 8.63 -8.22 -11.67
CA TRP A 124 8.46 -7.02 -12.48
C TRP A 124 7.29 -6.17 -11.99
N GLY A 125 6.19 -6.81 -11.55
CA GLY A 125 5.02 -6.18 -10.96
C GLY A 125 5.34 -5.37 -9.70
N ILE A 126 6.16 -5.94 -8.82
CA ILE A 126 6.64 -5.26 -7.61
C ILE A 126 7.54 -4.08 -7.98
N LEU A 127 8.45 -4.26 -8.95
CA LEU A 127 9.36 -3.19 -9.35
C LEU A 127 8.62 -2.01 -9.99
N GLY A 128 7.62 -2.26 -10.83
CA GLY A 128 6.79 -1.22 -11.41
C GLY A 128 5.91 -0.54 -10.37
N ALA A 129 5.28 -1.30 -9.46
CA ALA A 129 4.53 -0.74 -8.33
C ALA A 129 5.41 0.20 -7.47
N LEU A 130 6.65 -0.20 -7.14
CA LEU A 130 7.60 0.66 -6.42
C LEU A 130 7.88 1.96 -7.15
N LEU A 131 8.11 1.89 -8.47
CA LEU A 131 8.38 3.06 -9.30
C LEU A 131 7.18 4.01 -9.36
N PHE A 132 6.00 3.49 -9.70
CA PHE A 132 4.79 4.30 -9.81
C PHE A 132 4.39 4.91 -8.48
N ARG A 133 4.55 4.18 -7.38
CA ARG A 133 4.28 4.73 -6.05
C ARG A 133 5.27 5.79 -5.64
N ALA A 134 6.55 5.67 -6.00
CA ALA A 134 7.49 6.78 -5.81
C ALA A 134 6.95 8.04 -6.50
N ILE A 135 6.55 7.91 -7.78
CA ILE A 135 5.99 9.03 -8.55
C ILE A 135 4.75 9.63 -7.85
N PHE A 136 3.80 8.81 -7.44
CA PHE A 136 2.57 9.32 -6.79
C PHE A 136 2.78 9.87 -5.39
N ILE A 137 3.69 9.31 -4.60
CA ILE A 137 4.00 9.86 -3.28
C ILE A 137 4.64 11.22 -3.45
N PHE A 138 5.67 11.36 -4.29
CA PHE A 138 6.33 12.66 -4.46
C PHE A 138 5.43 13.70 -5.13
N ALA A 139 4.64 13.32 -6.14
CA ALA A 139 3.66 14.22 -6.75
C ALA A 139 2.49 14.56 -5.80
N GLY A 140 2.06 13.57 -5.00
CA GLY A 140 0.94 13.69 -4.07
C GLY A 140 1.22 14.64 -2.91
N VAL A 141 2.44 14.64 -2.36
CA VAL A 141 2.85 15.59 -1.31
C VAL A 141 2.67 17.02 -1.80
N GLU A 142 3.13 17.32 -3.01
CA GLU A 142 3.03 18.67 -3.59
C GLU A 142 1.58 19.04 -3.87
N LEU A 143 0.80 18.12 -4.45
CA LEU A 143 -0.61 18.32 -4.70
C LEU A 143 -1.39 18.62 -3.40
N ILE A 144 -1.11 17.88 -2.32
CA ILE A 144 -1.74 18.11 -1.02
C ILE A 144 -1.40 19.51 -0.51
N LYS A 145 -0.12 19.91 -0.54
CA LYS A 145 0.31 21.25 -0.08
C LYS A 145 -0.38 22.38 -0.85
N MET A 146 -0.61 22.21 -2.15
CA MET A 146 -1.26 23.21 -2.99
C MET A 146 -2.79 23.28 -2.84
N THR A 147 -3.41 22.26 -2.23
CA THR A 147 -4.88 22.10 -2.21
C THR A 147 -5.50 22.37 -0.85
N TYR A 148 -4.72 22.91 0.09
CA TYR A 148 -5.26 23.57 1.27
C TYR A 148 -6.00 24.83 0.88
N LEU A 149 -7.22 25.00 1.41
CA LEU A 149 -7.99 26.20 1.18
C LEU A 149 -7.31 27.41 1.86
N PRO A 150 -7.39 28.61 1.25
CA PRO A 150 -6.92 29.83 1.90
C PRO A 150 -7.68 30.05 3.19
N ALA A 151 -7.08 30.75 4.16
CA ALA A 151 -7.76 31.01 5.43
C ALA A 151 -9.09 31.72 5.20
N PHE A 152 -10.17 31.21 5.78
CA PHE A 152 -11.51 31.78 5.66
C PHE A 152 -12.25 31.73 7.00
N SER A 153 -13.37 32.44 7.08
CA SER A 153 -14.24 32.41 8.26
C SER A 153 -15.69 32.27 7.84
N ILE A 154 -16.47 31.49 8.61
CA ILE A 154 -17.91 31.32 8.41
C ILE A 154 -18.60 31.76 9.71
N GLY A 155 -19.13 32.99 9.73
CA GLY A 155 -19.58 33.61 10.97
C GLY A 155 -18.42 33.73 11.96
N ASP A 156 -18.59 33.23 13.19
CA ASP A 156 -17.56 33.21 14.23
C ASP A 156 -16.55 32.05 14.08
N TRP A 157 -16.70 31.19 13.07
CA TRP A 157 -15.84 30.02 12.87
C TRP A 157 -14.65 30.42 12.01
N HIS A 158 -13.44 30.25 12.53
CA HIS A 158 -12.19 30.65 11.86
C HIS A 158 -11.40 29.42 11.41
N PHE A 159 -11.20 29.28 10.10
CA PHE A 159 -10.39 28.22 9.48
C PHE A 159 -9.06 28.81 9.04
N ASN A 160 -8.17 29.04 10.00
CA ASN A 160 -6.91 29.76 9.78
C ASN A 160 -5.69 29.09 10.43
N LEU A 161 -5.86 27.99 11.16
CA LEU A 161 -4.73 27.27 11.73
C LEU A 161 -3.88 26.66 10.61
N GLY A 162 -2.58 26.92 10.68
CA GLY A 162 -1.57 26.29 9.84
C GLY A 162 -1.21 24.90 10.34
N ASP A 163 -0.38 24.20 9.56
CA ASP A 163 -0.11 22.78 9.72
C ASP A 163 0.77 22.49 10.98
N GLU A 164 1.33 23.54 11.60
CA GLU A 164 2.09 23.47 12.86
C GLU A 164 1.23 23.55 14.13
N ALA A 165 -0.05 23.94 14.01
CA ALA A 165 -0.92 24.00 15.18
C ALA A 165 -1.24 22.59 15.70
N THR A 166 -1.24 22.40 17.01
CA THR A 166 -1.34 21.06 17.61
C THR A 166 -2.79 20.57 17.73
N HIS A 167 -3.73 21.47 18.02
CA HIS A 167 -5.14 21.13 18.18
C HIS A 167 -6.06 22.28 17.72
N ALA A 168 -7.22 21.92 17.17
CA ALA A 168 -8.30 22.85 16.94
C ALA A 168 -8.95 23.21 18.29
N ASN A 169 -9.47 24.43 18.40
CA ASN A 169 -10.11 24.90 19.61
C ASN A 169 -11.58 25.21 19.32
N PHE A 170 -12.47 24.29 19.72
CA PHE A 170 -13.91 24.44 19.55
C PHE A 170 -14.49 25.61 20.35
N ALA A 171 -13.97 25.89 21.56
CA ALA A 171 -14.44 27.00 22.39
C ALA A 171 -14.05 28.36 21.80
N ALA A 172 -12.84 28.46 21.24
CA ALA A 172 -12.36 29.63 20.51
C ALA A 172 -12.77 29.64 19.03
N LYS A 173 -13.51 28.62 18.56
CA LYS A 173 -13.95 28.42 17.18
C LYS A 173 -12.81 28.52 16.14
N GLN A 174 -11.62 28.03 16.48
CA GLN A 174 -10.44 28.02 15.60
C GLN A 174 -10.15 26.61 15.09
N PHE A 175 -10.05 26.47 13.77
CA PHE A 175 -9.95 25.21 13.05
C PHE A 175 -8.83 25.23 12.02
N PHE A 176 -8.39 24.03 11.66
CA PHE A 176 -7.40 23.82 10.61
C PHE A 176 -8.00 24.09 9.24
N ARG A 177 -7.14 24.55 8.32
CA ARG A 177 -7.55 24.79 6.95
C ARG A 177 -7.93 23.45 6.29
N PRO A 178 -9.14 23.32 5.74
CA PRO A 178 -9.53 22.11 5.03
C PRO A 178 -8.72 21.94 3.74
N ASN A 179 -8.33 20.69 3.47
CA ASN A 179 -7.69 20.30 2.22
C ASN A 179 -8.72 19.68 1.28
N VAL A 180 -8.87 20.23 0.07
CA VAL A 180 -9.89 19.78 -0.88
C VAL A 180 -9.65 18.34 -1.30
N VAL A 181 -8.40 17.99 -1.61
CA VAL A 181 -8.03 16.66 -2.09
C VAL A 181 -8.21 15.61 -1.01
N LEU A 182 -7.73 15.85 0.22
CA LEU A 182 -7.91 14.93 1.34
C LEU A 182 -9.40 14.77 1.70
N THR A 183 -10.20 15.83 1.61
CA THR A 183 -11.65 15.74 1.88
C THR A 183 -12.35 14.86 0.83
N LEU A 184 -12.04 15.06 -0.45
CA LEU A 184 -12.60 14.24 -1.55
C LEU A 184 -12.18 12.77 -1.42
N PHE A 185 -10.90 12.51 -1.16
CA PHE A 185 -10.41 11.16 -0.93
C PHE A 185 -11.02 10.53 0.32
N GLY A 186 -11.24 11.31 1.39
CA GLY A 186 -11.90 10.81 2.59
C GLY A 186 -13.31 10.29 2.29
N PHE A 187 -14.09 11.03 1.49
CA PHE A 187 -15.41 10.56 1.05
C PHE A 187 -15.31 9.30 0.18
N PHE A 188 -14.39 9.31 -0.78
CA PHE A 188 -14.14 8.17 -1.65
C PHE A 188 -13.75 6.90 -0.87
N LEU A 189 -12.89 7.01 0.15
CA LEU A 189 -12.49 5.89 1.01
C LEU A 189 -13.64 5.34 1.85
N ILE A 190 -14.55 6.19 2.34
CA ILE A 190 -15.76 5.73 3.02
C ILE A 190 -16.64 4.93 2.04
N VAL A 191 -16.81 5.43 0.82
CA VAL A 191 -17.58 4.73 -0.22
C VAL A 191 -16.92 3.39 -0.57
N ALA A 192 -15.60 3.35 -0.72
CA ALA A 192 -14.84 2.12 -0.97
C ALA A 192 -14.98 1.12 0.17
N GLY A 193 -14.89 1.57 1.43
CA GLY A 193 -15.09 0.74 2.61
C GLY A 193 -16.50 0.16 2.69
N ILE A 194 -17.54 0.98 2.48
CA ILE A 194 -18.94 0.52 2.45
C ILE A 194 -19.18 -0.46 1.30
N LYS A 195 -18.59 -0.22 0.14
CA LYS A 195 -18.70 -1.12 -1.02
C LYS A 195 -18.05 -2.47 -0.70
N SER A 196 -16.82 -2.46 -0.18
CA SER A 196 -16.06 -3.67 0.18
C SER A 196 -16.82 -4.56 1.19
N TRP A 197 -17.49 -3.95 2.17
CA TRP A 197 -18.33 -4.68 3.14
C TRP A 197 -19.54 -5.37 2.51
N LYS A 198 -20.10 -4.82 1.43
CA LYS A 198 -21.33 -5.33 0.79
C LYS A 198 -21.08 -6.38 -0.28
N SER A 199 -19.86 -6.52 -0.77
CA SER A 199 -19.48 -7.43 -1.86
C SER A 199 -19.40 -8.91 -1.48
N SER A 200 -19.98 -9.32 -0.34
CA SER A 200 -19.71 -10.62 0.28
C SER A 200 -20.79 -11.68 0.11
N ASP A 201 -21.92 -11.37 -0.55
CA ASP A 201 -23.09 -12.28 -0.52
C ASP A 201 -23.68 -12.73 -1.87
N ASP A 202 -23.14 -12.41 -3.07
CA ASP A 202 -23.66 -13.04 -4.31
C ASP A 202 -22.78 -12.91 -5.60
N ASP A 203 -21.53 -12.43 -5.53
CA ASP A 203 -20.75 -12.07 -6.73
C ASP A 203 -19.48 -12.91 -6.97
N GLU A 204 -19.41 -14.15 -6.48
CA GLU A 204 -18.24 -15.04 -6.67
C GLU A 204 -18.02 -15.52 -8.12
N ASN A 205 -18.86 -15.10 -9.07
CA ASN A 205 -18.62 -15.29 -10.51
C ASN A 205 -18.70 -13.98 -11.32
N GLN A 206 -18.55 -12.80 -10.71
CA GLN A 206 -18.57 -11.55 -11.48
C GLN A 206 -17.17 -11.11 -11.92
N ASP A 207 -16.86 -11.51 -13.16
CA ASP A 207 -16.40 -10.53 -14.16
C ASP A 207 -14.99 -9.97 -13.96
N LEU A 208 -14.05 -10.80 -13.47
CA LEU A 208 -12.63 -10.53 -13.16
C LEU A 208 -11.82 -9.59 -14.08
N SER A 209 -12.31 -9.30 -15.28
CA SER A 209 -11.61 -8.48 -16.28
C SER A 209 -12.30 -7.19 -16.66
N GLN A 210 -13.60 -6.98 -16.38
CA GLN A 210 -14.48 -5.92 -16.92
C GLN A 210 -13.84 -5.10 -18.06
N ASN A 211 -13.44 -5.80 -19.12
CA ASN A 211 -12.92 -5.27 -20.37
C ASN A 211 -11.74 -4.27 -20.35
N PHE A 212 -11.40 -3.53 -19.30
CA PHE A 212 -10.55 -2.35 -19.42
C PHE A 212 -9.07 -2.69 -19.56
N GLY A 213 -8.45 -3.33 -18.56
CA GLY A 213 -7.01 -3.63 -18.58
C GLY A 213 -6.63 -4.54 -19.76
N VAL A 214 -7.43 -5.58 -19.99
CA VAL A 214 -7.20 -6.52 -21.10
C VAL A 214 -7.43 -5.85 -22.47
N LYS A 215 -8.50 -5.06 -22.67
CA LYS A 215 -8.69 -4.32 -23.94
C LYS A 215 -7.64 -3.26 -24.14
N LEU A 216 -7.19 -2.59 -23.08
CA LEU A 216 -6.16 -1.57 -23.16
C LEU A 216 -4.86 -2.20 -23.70
N VAL A 217 -4.46 -3.35 -23.17
CA VAL A 217 -3.28 -4.07 -23.68
C VAL A 217 -3.51 -4.56 -25.11
N HIS A 218 -4.66 -5.14 -25.44
CA HIS A 218 -4.96 -5.59 -26.82
C HIS A 218 -5.06 -4.44 -27.83
N LYS A 219 -5.37 -3.22 -27.37
CA LYS A 219 -5.36 -2.01 -28.21
C LYS A 219 -3.95 -1.57 -28.56
N PHE A 220 -3.00 -1.71 -27.64
CA PHE A 220 -1.61 -1.27 -27.84
C PHE A 220 -0.67 -2.38 -28.35
N PHE A 221 -1.00 -3.65 -28.12
CA PHE A 221 -0.15 -4.78 -28.43
C PHE A 221 -0.91 -5.90 -29.14
N LYS A 222 -0.25 -6.53 -30.12
CA LYS A 222 -0.69 -7.81 -30.69
C LYS A 222 -0.37 -8.92 -29.70
N VAL A 223 -1.38 -9.63 -29.22
CA VAL A 223 -1.24 -10.68 -28.20
C VAL A 223 -1.29 -12.06 -28.83
N THR A 224 -0.38 -12.95 -28.42
CA THR A 224 -0.42 -14.36 -28.80
C THR A 224 -1.12 -15.18 -27.71
N PRO A 225 -1.92 -16.21 -28.07
CA PRO A 225 -2.57 -17.08 -27.07
C PRO A 225 -1.59 -18.02 -26.37
N ASN A 226 -0.40 -18.23 -26.93
CA ASN A 226 0.55 -19.23 -26.44
C ASN A 226 1.66 -18.61 -25.59
N PHE A 227 2.11 -19.37 -24.60
CA PHE A 227 3.33 -19.09 -23.85
C PHE A 227 4.58 -19.40 -24.69
N ASP A 228 5.66 -18.62 -24.50
CA ASP A 228 6.99 -18.86 -25.06
C ASP A 228 7.99 -18.88 -23.91
N GLY A 229 7.93 -19.97 -23.13
CA GLY A 229 8.64 -20.09 -21.85
C GLY A 229 8.31 -18.93 -20.90
N ASP A 230 9.35 -18.33 -20.33
CA ASP A 230 9.26 -17.19 -19.42
C ASP A 230 9.28 -15.83 -20.14
N LYS A 231 9.25 -15.78 -21.47
CA LYS A 231 9.39 -14.52 -22.22
C LYS A 231 8.11 -13.69 -22.21
N PHE A 232 8.26 -12.39 -22.08
CA PHE A 232 7.16 -11.41 -22.21
C PHE A 232 6.77 -11.13 -23.67
N PHE A 233 7.70 -11.34 -24.60
CA PHE A 233 7.47 -11.15 -26.03
C PHE A 233 7.96 -12.35 -26.81
N SER A 234 7.19 -12.76 -27.80
CA SER A 234 7.55 -13.81 -28.75
C SER A 234 7.50 -13.26 -30.17
N VAL A 235 8.27 -13.84 -31.09
CA VAL A 235 8.22 -13.49 -32.51
C VAL A 235 7.53 -14.62 -33.25
N GLN A 236 6.35 -14.36 -33.79
CA GLN A 236 5.60 -15.30 -34.62
C GLN A 236 5.45 -14.71 -36.02
N ASN A 237 5.88 -15.45 -37.04
CA ASN A 237 5.84 -15.01 -38.44
C ASN A 237 6.48 -13.63 -38.68
N GLY A 238 7.60 -13.34 -38.00
CA GLY A 238 8.32 -12.07 -38.12
C GLY A 238 7.69 -10.89 -37.36
N ILE A 239 6.55 -11.08 -36.68
CA ILE A 239 5.87 -10.04 -35.90
C ILE A 239 6.13 -10.27 -34.41
N LYS A 240 6.61 -9.24 -33.72
CA LYS A 240 6.75 -9.25 -32.26
C LYS A 240 5.37 -9.16 -31.62
N MET A 241 5.01 -10.17 -30.84
CA MET A 241 3.73 -10.30 -30.15
C MET A 241 3.96 -10.36 -28.64
N ALA A 242 3.07 -9.76 -27.87
CA ALA A 242 3.03 -9.87 -26.41
C ALA A 242 2.50 -11.26 -26.01
N THR A 243 3.19 -11.92 -25.08
CA THR A 243 2.73 -13.19 -24.51
C THR A 243 1.71 -12.95 -23.39
N PRO A 244 0.95 -13.98 -22.95
CA PRO A 244 0.05 -13.83 -21.82
C PRO A 244 0.73 -13.38 -20.51
N LEU A 245 2.03 -13.67 -20.31
CA LEU A 245 2.78 -13.15 -19.16
C LEU A 245 2.84 -11.62 -19.17
N PHE A 246 3.07 -11.02 -20.34
CA PHE A 246 3.19 -9.56 -20.44
C PHE A 246 1.83 -8.89 -20.25
N VAL A 247 0.77 -9.49 -20.80
CA VAL A 247 -0.58 -8.99 -20.58
C VAL A 247 -0.93 -9.03 -19.10
N ALA A 248 -0.63 -10.14 -18.41
CA ALA A 248 -0.85 -10.27 -16.98
C ALA A 248 -0.05 -9.26 -16.16
N LEU A 249 1.24 -9.05 -16.48
CA LEU A 249 2.06 -8.01 -15.87
C LEU A 249 1.41 -6.63 -16.02
N MET A 250 1.00 -6.26 -17.23
CA MET A 250 0.37 -4.97 -17.49
C MET A 250 -0.96 -4.80 -16.76
N VAL A 251 -1.79 -5.85 -16.69
CA VAL A 251 -3.05 -5.80 -15.93
C VAL A 251 -2.77 -5.61 -14.45
N ILE A 252 -1.76 -6.29 -13.91
CA ILE A 252 -1.32 -6.13 -12.52
C ILE A 252 -0.87 -4.70 -12.24
N GLU A 253 0.01 -4.15 -13.08
CA GLU A 253 0.52 -2.77 -12.95
C GLU A 253 -0.60 -1.73 -13.04
N VAL A 254 -1.50 -1.87 -14.02
CA VAL A 254 -2.64 -0.96 -14.17
C VAL A 254 -3.58 -1.07 -12.97
N THR A 255 -3.79 -2.27 -12.45
CA THR A 255 -4.66 -2.45 -11.29
C THR A 255 -4.01 -1.90 -10.02
N ASP A 256 -2.71 -2.09 -9.80
CA ASP A 256 -1.99 -1.47 -8.68
C ASP A 256 -2.06 0.06 -8.75
N LEU A 257 -1.90 0.63 -9.95
CA LEU A 257 -2.10 2.06 -10.20
C LEU A 257 -3.52 2.53 -9.83
N VAL A 258 -4.54 1.76 -10.17
CA VAL A 258 -5.93 2.06 -9.78
C VAL A 258 -6.08 1.97 -8.26
N PHE A 259 -5.53 0.95 -7.61
CA PHE A 259 -5.58 0.80 -6.15
C PHE A 259 -4.77 1.86 -5.40
N ALA A 260 -3.73 2.42 -6.02
CA ALA A 260 -2.98 3.53 -5.47
C ALA A 260 -3.86 4.76 -5.23
N VAL A 261 -4.99 4.89 -5.94
CA VAL A 261 -5.98 5.95 -5.70
C VAL A 261 -6.61 5.84 -4.31
N ASP A 262 -6.75 4.63 -3.78
CA ASP A 262 -7.31 4.37 -2.45
C ASP A 262 -6.19 4.41 -1.40
N SER A 263 -5.07 3.73 -1.66
CA SER A 263 -4.03 3.53 -0.64
C SER A 263 -3.14 4.74 -0.40
N ILE A 264 -2.87 5.54 -1.43
CA ILE A 264 -1.97 6.69 -1.30
C ILE A 264 -2.58 7.82 -0.45
N PRO A 265 -3.84 8.24 -0.66
CA PRO A 265 -4.46 9.22 0.24
C PRO A 265 -4.54 8.73 1.68
N ALA A 266 -4.73 7.42 1.87
CA ALA A 266 -4.79 6.81 3.19
C ALA A 266 -3.46 6.93 3.97
N ILE A 267 -2.32 6.69 3.32
CA ILE A 267 -1.01 6.88 3.96
C ILE A 267 -0.72 8.37 4.20
N PHE A 268 -1.16 9.28 3.31
CA PHE A 268 -1.04 10.72 3.52
C PHE A 268 -1.83 11.21 4.72
N ALA A 269 -2.94 10.57 5.09
CA ALA A 269 -3.69 10.91 6.30
C ALA A 269 -2.92 10.63 7.60
N VAL A 270 -1.83 9.86 7.54
CA VAL A 270 -1.01 9.49 8.70
C VAL A 270 0.28 10.31 8.76
N ALA A 271 0.92 10.56 7.62
CA ALA A 271 2.18 11.29 7.55
C ALA A 271 2.19 12.26 6.35
N PRO A 272 1.30 13.27 6.32
CA PRO A 272 1.06 14.12 5.15
C PRO A 272 2.31 14.87 4.68
N ASP A 273 3.16 15.27 5.63
CA ASP A 273 4.32 16.12 5.39
C ASP A 273 5.65 15.39 5.48
N ASP A 274 5.65 14.06 5.51
CA ASP A 274 6.88 13.26 5.59
C ASP A 274 7.01 12.27 4.42
N PRO A 275 7.49 12.74 3.25
CA PRO A 275 7.69 11.89 2.08
C PRO A 275 8.65 10.72 2.36
N PHE A 276 9.60 10.89 3.28
CA PHE A 276 10.55 9.85 3.62
C PHE A 276 9.87 8.70 4.37
N ILE A 277 9.07 9.01 5.39
CA ILE A 277 8.31 8.00 6.13
C ILE A 277 7.29 7.31 5.22
N LEU A 278 6.58 8.07 4.37
CA LEU A 278 5.65 7.51 3.39
C LEU A 278 6.35 6.56 2.43
N TYR A 279 7.44 7.00 1.81
CA TYR A 279 8.15 6.22 0.79
C TYR A 279 8.85 4.99 1.39
N SER A 280 9.54 5.15 2.52
CA SER A 280 10.24 4.05 3.17
C SER A 280 9.27 2.97 3.66
N SER A 281 8.19 3.35 4.36
CA SER A 281 7.18 2.39 4.84
C SER A 281 6.53 1.62 3.68
N ASN A 282 6.26 2.31 2.57
CA ASN A 282 5.69 1.71 1.36
C ASN A 282 6.64 0.69 0.71
N ILE A 283 7.93 1.02 0.58
CA ILE A 283 8.94 0.08 0.10
C ILE A 283 9.01 -1.16 0.98
N PHE A 284 9.10 -0.99 2.30
CA PHE A 284 9.15 -2.13 3.23
C PHE A 284 7.89 -3.00 3.13
N ALA A 285 6.71 -2.40 2.94
CA ALA A 285 5.46 -3.13 2.78
C ALA A 285 5.44 -3.97 1.48
N ILE A 286 5.86 -3.36 0.36
CA ILE A 286 5.87 -3.99 -0.98
C ILE A 286 6.91 -5.08 -1.11
N LEU A 287 8.14 -4.88 -0.61
CA LEU A 287 9.23 -5.85 -0.81
C LEU A 287 8.89 -7.24 -0.24
N GLY A 288 8.05 -7.30 0.80
CA GLY A 288 7.54 -8.55 1.35
C GLY A 288 6.29 -9.12 0.67
N LEU A 289 5.86 -8.61 -0.49
CA LEU A 289 4.62 -9.06 -1.14
C LEU A 289 4.74 -10.39 -1.84
N ARG A 290 5.91 -10.73 -2.41
CA ARG A 290 6.08 -12.03 -3.09
C ARG A 290 5.86 -13.19 -2.12
N SER A 291 6.46 -13.14 -0.92
CA SER A 291 6.25 -14.18 0.08
C SER A 291 4.80 -14.23 0.56
N LEU A 292 4.18 -13.06 0.72
CA LEU A 292 2.78 -12.96 1.14
C LEU A 292 1.81 -13.50 0.08
N TYR A 293 2.10 -13.26 -1.21
CA TYR A 293 1.38 -13.83 -2.34
C TYR A 293 1.35 -15.35 -2.24
N PHE A 294 2.52 -15.99 -2.10
CA PHE A 294 2.57 -17.46 -2.03
C PHE A 294 1.91 -18.00 -0.75
N LEU A 295 1.98 -17.26 0.36
CA LEU A 295 1.30 -17.63 1.59
C LEU A 295 -0.23 -17.62 1.41
N LEU A 296 -0.76 -16.58 0.78
CA LEU A 296 -2.18 -16.39 0.51
C LEU A 296 -2.69 -17.32 -0.58
N ALA A 297 -2.01 -17.40 -1.73
CA ALA A 297 -2.40 -18.27 -2.84
C ALA A 297 -2.50 -19.74 -2.43
N ASN A 298 -1.68 -20.18 -1.47
CA ASN A 298 -1.72 -21.54 -0.94
C ASN A 298 -2.65 -21.70 0.30
N SER A 299 -3.26 -20.63 0.78
CA SER A 299 -4.14 -20.60 1.96
C SER A 299 -5.42 -19.79 1.71
N MET A 300 -5.83 -19.66 0.44
CA MET A 300 -6.85 -18.70 0.01
C MET A 300 -8.16 -18.90 0.77
N ASP A 301 -8.54 -20.16 0.96
CA ASP A 301 -9.75 -20.55 1.67
C ASP A 301 -9.76 -20.07 3.14
N LYS A 302 -8.59 -19.83 3.76
CA LYS A 302 -8.46 -19.45 5.19
C LYS A 302 -8.60 -17.97 5.47
N PHE A 303 -8.56 -17.12 4.45
CA PHE A 303 -8.53 -15.66 4.61
C PHE A 303 -9.79 -14.97 4.06
N ASN A 304 -10.90 -15.71 3.95
CA ASN A 304 -12.14 -15.21 3.37
C ASN A 304 -12.75 -14.00 4.10
N LYS A 305 -12.41 -13.74 5.37
CA LYS A 305 -12.94 -12.58 6.13
C LYS A 305 -12.10 -11.30 6.06
N LEU A 306 -10.96 -11.31 5.35
CA LEU A 306 -10.02 -10.17 5.37
C LEU A 306 -10.62 -8.88 4.80
N HIS A 307 -11.52 -8.98 3.81
CA HIS A 307 -12.20 -7.85 3.19
C HIS A 307 -13.01 -7.01 4.20
N TYR A 308 -13.57 -7.63 5.25
CA TYR A 308 -14.26 -6.89 6.33
C TYR A 308 -13.31 -6.00 7.14
N GLY A 309 -12.11 -6.50 7.44
CA GLY A 309 -11.09 -5.71 8.14
C GLY A 309 -10.65 -4.51 7.31
N LEU A 310 -10.49 -4.70 6.01
CA LEU A 310 -10.10 -3.67 5.05
C LEU A 310 -11.21 -2.63 4.89
N ALA A 311 -12.46 -3.05 4.80
CA ALA A 311 -13.62 -2.15 4.79
C ALA A 311 -13.67 -1.23 6.02
N ILE A 312 -13.40 -1.77 7.22
CA ILE A 312 -13.34 -0.99 8.46
C ILE A 312 -12.16 0.00 8.43
N ILE A 313 -10.97 -0.45 8.03
CA ILE A 313 -9.76 0.39 7.95
C ILE A 313 -9.97 1.55 6.97
N LEU A 314 -10.47 1.28 5.76
CA LEU A 314 -10.74 2.29 4.74
C LEU A 314 -11.77 3.31 5.23
N SER A 315 -12.87 2.85 5.84
CA SER A 315 -13.90 3.73 6.40
C SER A 315 -13.35 4.60 7.52
N PHE A 316 -12.57 4.03 8.44
CA PHE A 316 -11.92 4.76 9.53
C PHE A 316 -10.97 5.84 9.01
N ILE A 317 -10.10 5.49 8.06
CA ILE A 317 -9.15 6.44 7.47
C ILE A 317 -9.91 7.54 6.71
N GLY A 318 -10.94 7.20 5.95
CA GLY A 318 -11.76 8.18 5.24
C GLY A 318 -12.46 9.16 6.18
N ILE A 319 -13.02 8.68 7.29
CA ILE A 319 -13.59 9.52 8.35
C ILE A 319 -12.52 10.43 8.96
N LYS A 320 -11.35 9.87 9.29
CA LYS A 320 -10.21 10.65 9.83
C LYS A 320 -9.81 11.77 8.89
N MET A 321 -9.77 11.52 7.57
CA MET A 321 -9.42 12.53 6.56
C MET A 321 -10.43 13.67 6.50
N ILE A 322 -11.73 13.38 6.57
CA ILE A 322 -12.79 14.41 6.56
C ILE A 322 -12.79 15.22 7.86
N ILE A 323 -12.52 14.58 9.00
CA ILE A 323 -12.55 15.23 10.32
C ILE A 323 -11.26 16.01 10.61
N MET A 324 -10.19 15.82 9.84
CA MET A 324 -8.90 16.49 10.01
C MET A 324 -8.97 18.02 10.26
N PRO A 325 -9.85 18.80 9.59
CA PRO A 325 -10.00 20.24 9.87
C PRO A 325 -10.41 20.56 11.32
N PHE A 326 -11.10 19.62 11.96
CA PHE A 326 -11.70 19.77 13.29
C PHE A 326 -10.93 19.02 14.38
N TYR A 327 -10.30 17.89 14.06
CA TYR A 327 -9.58 17.08 15.02
C TYR A 327 -8.43 16.32 14.37
N HIS A 328 -7.22 16.56 14.86
CA HIS A 328 -6.03 15.81 14.47
C HIS A 328 -5.93 14.54 15.33
N PHE A 329 -6.15 13.40 14.69
CA PHE A 329 -5.96 12.09 15.33
C PHE A 329 -4.48 11.80 15.49
N GLU A 330 -4.06 11.51 16.73
CA GLU A 330 -2.70 11.04 16.99
C GLU A 330 -2.40 9.75 16.21
N SER A 331 -1.22 9.66 15.63
CA SER A 331 -0.77 8.49 14.87
C SER A 331 -0.78 7.21 15.71
N THR A 332 -0.49 7.31 17.01
CA THR A 332 -0.53 6.18 17.95
C THR A 332 -1.94 5.59 18.08
N VAL A 333 -2.97 6.45 18.16
CA VAL A 333 -4.38 6.02 18.20
C VAL A 333 -4.76 5.37 16.87
N SER A 334 -4.35 5.97 15.75
CA SER A 334 -4.60 5.40 14.42
C SER A 334 -3.98 4.01 14.28
N LEU A 335 -2.72 3.86 14.67
CA LEU A 335 -2.00 2.59 14.67
C LEU A 335 -2.70 1.53 15.53
N SER A 336 -3.18 1.93 16.72
CA SER A 336 -3.85 1.01 17.64
C SER A 336 -5.17 0.49 17.07
N ILE A 337 -5.95 1.36 16.42
CA ILE A 337 -7.20 0.99 15.75
C ILE A 337 -6.91 0.07 14.57
N ILE A 338 -5.98 0.46 13.68
CA ILE A 338 -5.64 -0.33 12.48
C ILE A 338 -5.08 -1.69 12.87
N GLY A 339 -4.10 -1.72 13.78
CA GLY A 339 -3.51 -2.96 14.29
C GLY A 339 -4.55 -3.85 14.98
N GLY A 340 -5.44 -3.25 15.77
CA GLY A 340 -6.55 -3.97 16.42
C GLY A 340 -7.50 -4.62 15.41
N VAL A 341 -7.95 -3.88 14.40
CA VAL A 341 -8.84 -4.39 13.35
C VAL A 341 -8.19 -5.49 12.53
N LEU A 342 -6.91 -5.34 12.16
CA LEU A 342 -6.18 -6.39 11.44
C LEU A 342 -6.04 -7.66 12.26
N LEU A 343 -5.64 -7.54 13.52
CA LEU A 343 -5.48 -8.70 14.40
C LEU A 343 -6.80 -9.43 14.62
N THR A 344 -7.88 -8.70 14.92
CA THR A 344 -9.20 -9.33 15.14
C THR A 344 -9.72 -10.01 13.88
N THR A 345 -9.54 -9.39 12.71
CA THR A 345 -9.98 -9.95 11.42
C THR A 345 -9.19 -11.21 11.07
N ILE A 346 -7.86 -11.21 11.27
CA ILE A 346 -7.03 -12.39 11.03
C ILE A 346 -7.43 -13.52 11.97
N ILE A 347 -7.59 -13.24 13.27
CA ILE A 347 -8.01 -14.24 14.26
C ILE A 347 -9.39 -14.80 13.90
N TRP A 348 -10.34 -13.94 13.55
CA TRP A 348 -11.68 -14.34 13.15
C TRP A 348 -11.67 -15.24 11.91
N SER A 349 -10.89 -14.87 10.89
CA SER A 349 -10.74 -15.67 9.68
C SER A 349 -10.17 -17.06 9.96
N LEU A 350 -9.14 -17.15 10.82
CA LEU A 350 -8.52 -18.43 11.19
C LEU A 350 -9.45 -19.34 12.01
N ILE A 351 -10.27 -18.76 12.89
CA ILE A 351 -11.23 -19.52 13.71
C ILE A 351 -12.39 -20.01 12.85
N SER A 352 -13.00 -19.14 12.04
CA SER A 352 -14.15 -19.48 11.18
C SER A 352 -13.84 -20.62 10.23
N ASN A 353 -12.63 -20.65 9.67
CA ASN A 353 -12.23 -21.71 8.74
C ASN A 353 -11.92 -23.06 9.41
N LYS A 354 -11.73 -23.08 10.73
CA LYS A 354 -11.52 -24.34 11.49
C LYS A 354 -12.85 -25.03 11.82
N SER A 355 -13.95 -24.28 11.88
CA SER A 355 -15.30 -24.78 12.09
C SER A 355 -15.86 -25.48 10.85
N GLU A 356 -15.63 -24.95 9.65
CA GLU A 356 -16.14 -25.54 8.38
C GLU A 356 -15.46 -26.87 8.00
N VAL A 357 -14.24 -27.13 8.48
CA VAL A 357 -13.52 -28.41 8.23
C VAL A 357 -13.96 -29.52 9.20
N LYS A 358 -14.83 -29.22 10.17
CA LYS A 358 -15.30 -30.16 11.20
C LYS A 358 -16.74 -30.63 11.02
N GLU A 359 -17.48 -30.08 10.06
CA GLU A 359 -18.73 -30.63 9.54
C GLU A 359 -18.45 -31.42 8.25
#